data_AF-A0A945VUH9-F1
#
_entry.id   AF-A0A945VUH9-F1
#
_cell.length_a   1.000
_cell.length_b   1.000
_cell.length_c   1.000
_cell.angle_alpha   90.00
_cell.angle_beta   90.00
_cell.angle_gamma   90.00
#
_symmetry.space_group_name_H-M   'P 1'
#
loop_
_entity.id
_entity.type
_entity.pdbx_description
1 polymer ?
#
loop_
_entity_poly.entity_id
_entity_poly.type
_entity_poly.pdbx_seq_one_letter_code
_entity_poly.pdbx_strand_id
1 'polypeptide(L)' 'MNIKEAVKIVRKHLIYQVGIAYHQEPPVSIYNINPDENLLFSYNLFGPPMVGGSNYIAVSKAAGEVRVLGRLGD' A
#
# COMPACT_ATOMS: atom_id res chain seq x y z
N MET A 1 -3.70 -3.59 31.61
CA MET A 1 -3.46 -3.99 30.21
C MET A 1 -4.19 -5.30 29.94
N ASN A 2 -5.21 -5.28 29.07
CA ASN A 2 -5.97 -6.47 28.67
C ASN A 2 -5.60 -6.95 27.25
N ILE A 3 -6.14 -8.09 26.82
CA ILE A 3 -5.84 -8.67 25.49
C ILE A 3 -6.18 -7.69 24.36
N LYS A 4 -7.29 -6.95 24.44
CA LYS A 4 -7.68 -5.98 23.40
C LYS A 4 -6.65 -4.85 23.29
N GLU A 5 -6.12 -4.37 24.41
CA GLU A 5 -5.07 -3.34 24.45
C GLU A 5 -3.76 -3.87 23.88
N ALA A 6 -3.37 -5.10 24.24
CA ALA A 6 -2.18 -5.74 23.69
C ALA A 6 -2.26 -5.91 22.16
N VAL A 7 -3.41 -6.33 21.63
CA VAL A 7 -3.64 -6.46 20.18
C VAL A 7 -3.49 -5.11 19.47
N LYS A 8 -3.97 -4.01 20.06
CA LYS A 8 -3.80 -2.66 19.48
C LYS A 8 -2.32 -2.27 19.41
N ILE A 9 -1.54 -2.57 20.45
CA ILE A 9 -0.09 -2.30 20.47
C ILE A 9 0.62 -3.09 19.39
N VAL A 10 0.33 -4.40 19.27
CA VAL A 10 0.92 -5.26 18.25
C VAL A 10 0.57 -4.78 16.85
N ARG A 11 -0.70 -4.46 16.56
CA ARG A 11 -1.11 -3.91 15.26
C ARG A 11 -0.39 -2.61 14.92
N LYS A 12 -0.30 -1.70 15.90
CA LYS A 12 0.42 -0.43 15.74
C LYS A 12 1.90 -0.67 15.43
N HIS A 13 2.56 -1.58 16.14
CA HIS A 13 3.95 -1.94 15.88
C HIS A 13 4.14 -2.50 14.46
N LEU A 14 3.29 -3.44 14.05
CA LEU A 14 3.36 -4.05 12.71
C LEU A 14 3.16 -3.03 11.59
N ILE A 15 2.21 -2.08 11.73
CA ILE A 15 1.99 -1.03 10.72
C ILE A 15 3.27 -0.23 10.46
N TYR A 16 4.08 0.07 11.49
CA TYR A 16 5.33 0.80 11.31
C TYR A 16 6.45 -0.02 10.66
N GLN A 17 6.35 -1.35 10.64
CA GLN A 17 7.30 -2.23 9.96
C GLN A 17 6.99 -2.38 8.46
N VAL A 18 5.75 -2.09 8.05
CA VAL A 18 5.35 -2.14 6.64
C VAL A 18 6.06 -1.01 5.90
N GLY A 19 6.93 -1.37 4.96
CA GLY A 19 7.51 -0.42 4.03
C GLY A 19 6.43 0.03 3.05
N ILE A 20 6.30 1.34 2.84
CA ILE A 20 5.36 1.94 1.89
C ILE A 20 6.12 2.96 1.05
N ALA A 21 5.94 2.91 -0.27
CA ALA A 21 6.53 3.84 -1.22
C ALA A 21 5.44 4.41 -2.12
N TYR A 22 5.38 5.74 -2.21
CA TYR A 22 4.47 6.46 -3.09
C TYR A 22 5.07 6.58 -4.50
N HIS A 23 4.24 6.43 -5.52
CA HIS A 23 4.63 6.58 -6.93
C HIS A 23 3.93 7.80 -7.53
N GLN A 24 4.68 8.91 -7.66
CA GLN A 24 4.17 10.17 -8.24
C GLN A 24 3.91 10.06 -9.74
N GLU A 25 4.78 9.35 -10.46
CA GLU A 25 4.64 9.02 -11.87
C GLU A 25 4.47 7.50 -11.99
N PRO A 26 3.27 6.97 -11.68
CA PRO A 26 3.04 5.55 -11.76
C PRO A 26 3.22 5.11 -13.22
N PRO A 27 3.80 3.92 -13.49
CA PRO A 27 3.84 3.38 -14.85
C PRO A 27 2.41 3.31 -15.38
N VAL A 28 2.07 4.18 -16.32
CA VAL A 28 0.68 4.41 -16.77
C VAL A 28 0.27 3.27 -17.71
N SER A 29 0.04 2.09 -17.15
CA SER A 29 -0.44 0.91 -17.90
C SER A 29 -0.70 -0.30 -17.00
N ILE A 30 0.04 -0.44 -15.90
CA ILE A 30 0.12 -1.72 -15.18
C ILE A 30 -1.15 -2.12 -14.43
N TYR A 31 -2.01 -1.17 -14.04
CA TYR A 31 -3.25 -1.46 -13.28
C TYR A 31 -4.47 -0.65 -13.75
N ASN A 32 -4.43 -0.06 -14.94
CA ASN A 32 -5.48 0.83 -15.46
C ASN A 32 -5.92 1.89 -14.41
N ILE A 33 -4.94 2.49 -13.74
CA ILE A 33 -5.15 3.53 -12.74
C ILE A 33 -5.06 4.88 -13.44
N ASN A 34 -6.06 5.74 -13.24
CA ASN A 34 -5.95 7.15 -13.55
C ASN A 34 -5.17 7.87 -12.43
N PRO A 35 -3.94 8.38 -12.68
CA PRO A 35 -3.14 9.09 -11.68
C PRO A 35 -3.74 10.43 -11.26
N ASP A 36 -4.65 11.02 -12.04
CA ASP A 36 -5.36 12.24 -11.66
C ASP A 36 -6.38 11.96 -10.55
N GLU A 37 -6.99 10.78 -10.57
CA GLU A 37 -8.04 10.36 -9.63
C GLU A 37 -7.50 9.55 -8.44
N ASN A 38 -6.32 8.95 -8.56
CA ASN A 38 -5.82 7.99 -7.57
C ASN A 38 -4.36 8.22 -7.21
N LEU A 39 -4.01 7.86 -5.97
CA LEU A 39 -2.63 7.77 -5.49
C LEU A 39 -2.21 6.31 -5.50
N LEU A 40 -1.06 5.99 -6.11
CA LEU A 40 -0.52 4.64 -6.17
C LEU A 40 0.64 4.48 -5.18
N PHE A 41 0.63 3.36 -4.46
CA PHE A 41 1.71 2.97 -3.55
C PHE A 41 2.14 1.53 -3.84
N SER A 42 3.41 1.23 -3.58
CA SER A 42 3.85 -0.14 -3.36
C SER A 42 4.11 -0.36 -1.88
N TYR A 43 3.88 -1.58 -1.40
CA TYR A 43 4.10 -1.94 -0.02
C TYR A 43 4.71 -3.33 0.12
N ASN A 44 5.50 -3.50 1.18
CA ASN A 44 6.09 -4.77 1.57
C ASN A 44 5.96 -4.96 3.09
N LEU A 45 5.67 -6.18 3.53
CA LEU A 45 5.49 -6.47 4.96
C LEU A 45 6.82 -6.46 5.72
N PHE A 46 7.93 -6.68 5.02
CA PHE A 46 9.27 -6.74 5.61
C PHE A 46 10.27 -6.00 4.72
N GLY A 47 10.68 -4.80 5.14
CA GLY A 47 11.70 -4.01 4.44
C GLY A 47 11.15 -3.06 3.38
N PRO A 48 12.03 -2.37 2.64
CA PRO A 48 11.63 -1.36 1.67
C PRO A 48 10.88 -1.98 0.48
N PRO A 49 9.86 -1.30 -0.07
CA PRO A 49 9.19 -1.75 -1.29
C PRO A 49 10.13 -1.68 -2.49
N MET A 50 9.96 -2.63 -3.41
CA MET A 50 10.64 -2.70 -4.70
C MET A 50 9.60 -2.64 -5.82
N VAL A 51 9.83 -1.78 -6.81
CA VAL A 51 9.00 -1.72 -8.02
C VAL A 51 9.01 -3.10 -8.70
N GLY A 52 7.85 -3.61 -9.09
CA GLY A 52 7.69 -4.93 -9.70
C GLY A 52 7.75 -6.13 -8.73
N GLY A 53 8.50 -6.04 -7.62
CA GLY A 53 8.61 -7.13 -6.63
C GLY A 53 7.66 -7.01 -5.42
N SER A 54 7.04 -5.84 -5.23
CA SER A 54 6.13 -5.55 -4.12
C SER A 54 4.68 -5.50 -4.56
N ASN A 55 3.77 -5.64 -3.60
CA ASN A 55 2.35 -5.47 -3.85
C ASN A 55 2.04 -3.98 -4.06
N TYR A 56 1.01 -3.72 -4.84
CA TYR A 56 0.52 -2.38 -5.13
C TYR A 56 -0.86 -2.17 -4.52
N ILE A 57 -1.10 -0.94 -4.12
CA ILE A 57 -2.37 -0.48 -3.56
C ILE A 57 -2.63 0.94 -4.05
N ALA A 58 -3.88 1.24 -4.34
CA ALA A 58 -4.30 2.56 -4.75
C ALA A 58 -5.34 3.12 -3.79
N VAL A 59 -5.32 4.45 -3.67
CA VAL A 59 -6.28 5.21 -2.88
C VAL A 59 -6.94 6.24 -3.77
N SER A 60 -8.27 6.22 -3.83
CA SER A 60 -9.04 7.27 -4.50
C SER A 60 -8.83 8.60 -3.81
N LYS A 61 -8.49 9.64 -4.56
CA LYS A 61 -8.33 11.00 -4.02
C LYS A 61 -9.68 11.60 -3.60
N ALA A 62 -10.78 11.18 -4.24
CA ALA A 62 -12.11 11.73 -3.98
C ALA A 62 -12.77 11.12 -2.75
N ALA A 63 -12.72 9.79 -2.63
CA ALA A 63 -13.48 9.05 -1.60
C ALA A 63 -12.58 8.43 -0.52
N GLY A 64 -11.26 8.37 -0.73
CA GLY A 64 -10.35 7.66 0.17
C GLY A 64 -10.48 6.14 0.09
N GLU A 65 -11.22 5.62 -0.89
CA GLU A 65 -11.41 4.19 -1.10
C GLU A 65 -10.09 3.51 -1.45
N VAL A 66 -9.86 2.34 -0.84
CA VAL A 66 -8.61 1.59 -0.98
C VAL A 66 -8.84 0.39 -1.91
N ARG A 67 -8.01 0.28 -2.95
CA ARG A 67 -8.01 -0.84 -3.90
C ARG A 67 -6.68 -1.56 -3.88
N VAL A 68 -6.68 -2.84 -3.48
CA VAL A 68 -5.50 -3.71 -3.54
C VAL A 68 -5.34 -4.25 -4.95
N LEU A 69 -4.15 -4.11 -5.52
CA LEU A 69 -3.89 -4.39 -6.94
C LEU A 69 -3.02 -5.64 -7.17
N GLY A 70 -2.41 -6.19 -6.11
CA GLY A 70 -1.51 -7.34 -6.22
C GLY A 70 -0.10 -6.96 -6.67
N ARG A 71 0.68 -7.94 -7.14
CA ARG A 71 2.01 -7.69 -7.71
C ARG A 71 1.92 -7.45 -9.21
N LEU A 72 2.95 -6.82 -9.73
CA LEU A 72 3.07 -6.62 -11.16
C LEU A 72 3.38 -7.97 -11.84
N GLY A 73 2.47 -8.43 -12.71
CA GLY A 73 2.64 -9.67 -13.47
C GLY A 73 2.05 -10.93 -12.82
N ASP A 74 1.38 -10.80 -11.68
CA ASP A 74 0.50 -11.85 -11.12
C ASP A 74 -0.85 -11.90 -11.87
#